data_AF-A0A0S4J5Y9-F1
#
_entry.id   AF-A0A0S4J5Y9-F1
#
_cell.length_a   1.000
_cell.length_b   1.000
_cell.length_c   1.000
_cell.angle_alpha   90.00
_cell.angle_beta   90.00
_cell.angle_gamma   90.00
#
_symmetry.space_group_name_H-M   'P 1'
#
loop_
_entity.id
_entity.type
_entity.pdbx_description
1 polymer ?
#
loop_
_entity_poly.entity_id
_entity_poly.type
_entity_poly.pdbx_seq_one_letter_code
_entity_poly.pdbx_strand_id
1 'polypeptide(L)'
;MNERRAMSPQYHTKFRWNSVITVSILCALLEALGSGVDAACTKYCNAGDTLSGSTCTSTVPASDNCPSGFSPSGGQCVDAGARCSGIISTMYTNIGDCCYGTKKAPATSPSGSSCYSADGGPGGFYCRTSTVIGCYSNTRAPSSCPSGSTADGNDCVRSLTYSCPSGYTRSGTTCTDTYAASTITTSTQCNTASPATDGCQWCSAISACLTDAPQCPASCLVMPQTTCSNSEIPSTCQWCSAIGVCQKDAIGCFASCLNATADSSICDASASCEYCTAIGVCQRNNGTCWTACTPASDDPLGTDVCTVSANCKWCPTLNYCTERTRDCHTQCTTVAPDEPAICQVQSIQAQCQWCGAPGSVEYCVARTDEARLRCAVSCGGLIWRQDVCDGALECHWCGVHNAAQGGRCKGTLRGGVR
;
A
#
# COMPACT_ATOMS: atom_id res chain seq x y z
N MET A 1 -6.90 58.63 33.52
CA MET A 1 -5.82 58.18 34.41
C MET A 1 -6.44 57.28 35.48
N ASN A 2 -6.34 55.96 35.30
CA ASN A 2 -6.55 54.98 36.37
C ASN A 2 -5.93 53.66 35.91
N GLU A 3 -4.79 53.34 36.53
CA GLU A 3 -4.06 52.08 36.37
C GLU A 3 -4.79 50.97 37.12
N ARG A 4 -4.94 49.80 36.50
CA ARG A 4 -4.97 48.51 37.21
C ARG A 4 -4.14 47.49 36.42
N ARG A 5 -2.93 47.24 36.92
CA ARG A 5 -2.09 46.11 36.51
C ARG A 5 -2.64 44.84 37.17
N ALA A 6 -2.96 43.84 36.36
CA ALA A 6 -3.24 42.49 36.82
C ALA A 6 -1.90 41.73 36.98
N MET A 7 -1.64 41.22 38.19
CA MET A 7 -0.55 40.28 38.48
C MET A 7 -0.98 38.87 38.06
N SER A 8 -0.13 38.20 37.29
CA SER A 8 -0.26 36.79 36.92
C SER A 8 0.66 35.94 37.82
N PRO A 9 0.20 34.80 38.38
CA PRO A 9 1.05 33.93 39.19
C PRO A 9 1.87 32.98 38.31
N GLN A 10 3.20 33.10 38.38
CA GLN A 10 4.12 32.12 37.81
C GLN A 10 4.16 30.86 38.67
N TYR A 11 3.65 29.75 38.12
CA TYR A 11 3.87 28.40 38.63
C TYR A 11 5.21 27.88 38.12
N HIS A 12 6.21 27.77 39.01
CA HIS A 12 7.45 27.04 38.74
C HIS A 12 7.28 25.57 39.13
N THR A 13 7.07 24.69 38.15
CA THR A 13 7.20 23.24 38.32
C THR A 13 8.65 22.81 38.13
N LYS A 14 9.29 22.34 39.21
CA LYS A 14 10.61 21.68 39.19
C LYS A 14 10.49 20.33 38.48
N PHE A 15 10.96 20.23 37.25
CA PHE A 15 11.20 18.96 36.56
C PHE A 15 12.51 18.33 37.05
N ARG A 16 12.43 17.13 37.64
CA ARG A 16 13.59 16.31 38.03
C ARG A 16 14.21 15.62 36.81
N TRP A 17 15.52 15.76 36.67
CA TRP A 17 16.36 15.33 35.54
C TRP A 17 16.82 13.85 35.59
N ASN A 18 15.98 12.91 36.03
CA ASN A 18 16.37 11.47 36.11
C ASN A 18 15.67 10.55 35.08
N SER A 19 14.96 11.10 34.09
CA SER A 19 14.23 10.32 33.07
C SER A 19 14.83 10.35 31.66
N VAL A 20 16.00 10.97 31.47
CA VAL A 20 16.59 11.14 30.11
C VAL A 20 17.26 9.85 29.61
N ILE A 21 17.72 8.97 30.51
CA ILE A 21 18.45 7.75 30.10
C ILE A 21 17.49 6.61 29.68
N THR A 22 16.29 6.53 30.24
CA THR A 22 15.32 5.49 29.86
C THR A 22 14.57 5.78 28.57
N VAL A 23 14.37 7.05 28.18
CA VAL A 23 13.67 7.41 26.93
C VAL A 23 14.55 7.18 25.70
N SER A 24 15.85 7.46 25.77
CA SER A 24 16.76 7.26 24.63
C SER A 24 17.00 5.78 24.29
N ILE A 25 17.04 4.90 25.30
CA ILE A 25 17.16 3.45 25.09
C ILE A 25 15.86 2.87 24.55
N LEU A 26 14.69 3.40 24.98
CA LEU A 26 13.40 2.96 24.47
C LEU A 26 13.15 3.41 23.02
N CYS A 27 13.61 4.62 22.61
CA CYS A 27 13.56 5.04 21.21
C CYS A 27 14.48 4.21 20.30
N ALA A 28 15.70 3.89 20.75
CA ALA A 28 16.62 3.06 19.96
C ALA A 28 16.13 1.60 19.82
N LEU A 29 15.46 1.05 20.85
CA LEU A 29 14.81 -0.27 20.74
C LEU A 29 13.56 -0.24 19.84
N LEU A 30 12.81 0.86 19.80
CA LEU A 30 11.64 1.00 18.93
C LEU A 30 12.02 1.11 17.45
N GLU A 31 13.11 1.80 17.12
CA GLU A 31 13.61 1.89 15.73
C GLU A 31 14.15 0.55 15.23
N ALA A 32 14.75 -0.26 16.11
CA ALA A 32 15.27 -1.59 15.76
C ALA A 32 14.17 -2.66 15.58
N LEU A 33 13.00 -2.48 16.18
CA LEU A 33 11.88 -3.41 16.08
C LEU A 33 10.79 -2.97 15.07
N GLY A 34 10.68 -1.67 14.79
CA GLY A 34 9.61 -1.12 13.93
C GLY A 34 9.93 -1.03 12.44
N SER A 35 11.21 -1.10 12.03
CA SER A 35 11.62 -0.89 10.63
C SER A 35 11.84 -2.17 9.83
N GLY A 36 11.83 -3.34 10.50
CA GLY A 36 12.18 -4.62 9.87
C GLY A 36 11.02 -5.33 9.15
N VAL A 37 9.77 -5.04 9.51
CA VAL A 37 8.59 -5.79 9.01
C VAL A 37 8.02 -5.21 7.71
N ASP A 38 8.09 -3.90 7.49
CA ASP A 38 7.46 -3.28 6.31
C ASP A 38 8.32 -3.38 5.03
N ALA A 39 9.65 -3.49 5.15
CA ALA A 39 10.53 -3.63 3.98
C ALA A 39 10.42 -5.01 3.30
N ALA A 40 9.91 -6.02 4.00
CA ALA A 40 9.91 -7.41 3.53
C ALA A 40 8.97 -7.65 2.34
N CYS A 41 7.85 -6.92 2.23
CA CYS A 41 6.87 -7.17 1.17
C CYS A 41 6.96 -6.20 -0.01
N THR A 42 7.93 -5.28 -0.04
CA THR A 42 8.16 -4.41 -1.20
C THR A 42 9.36 -4.84 -2.04
N LYS A 43 10.27 -5.62 -1.44
CA LYS A 43 11.53 -6.05 -2.04
C LYS A 43 11.72 -7.54 -1.90
N TYR A 44 12.48 -8.14 -2.82
CA TYR A 44 12.79 -9.56 -2.80
C TYR A 44 14.24 -9.84 -3.16
N CYS A 45 14.70 -11.01 -2.74
CA CYS A 45 16.01 -11.58 -3.06
C CYS A 45 15.84 -12.83 -3.94
N ASN A 46 16.93 -13.34 -4.50
CA ASN A 46 16.91 -14.64 -5.16
C ASN A 46 16.52 -15.75 -4.15
N ALA A 47 15.96 -16.85 -4.65
CA ALA A 47 15.49 -17.95 -3.81
C ALA A 47 16.63 -18.48 -2.91
N GLY A 48 16.37 -18.54 -1.60
CA GLY A 48 17.35 -19.00 -0.60
C GLY A 48 18.26 -17.92 0.00
N ASP A 49 18.20 -16.69 -0.49
CA ASP A 49 18.96 -15.55 0.05
C ASP A 49 18.16 -14.79 1.12
N THR A 50 18.83 -14.14 2.07
CA THR A 50 18.18 -13.40 3.16
C THR A 50 18.12 -11.90 2.87
N LEU A 51 16.99 -11.27 3.17
CA LEU A 51 16.81 -9.82 3.07
C LEU A 51 17.07 -9.14 4.42
N SER A 52 17.89 -8.09 4.42
CA SER A 52 18.08 -7.20 5.56
C SER A 52 18.01 -5.75 5.09
N GLY A 53 16.90 -5.07 5.41
CA GLY A 53 16.61 -3.73 4.91
C GLY A 53 16.42 -3.72 3.38
N SER A 54 17.43 -3.22 2.66
CA SER A 54 17.42 -3.17 1.18
C SER A 54 18.52 -4.01 0.53
N THR A 55 19.21 -4.82 1.33
CA THR A 55 20.35 -5.63 0.91
C THR A 55 20.03 -7.11 1.05
N CYS A 56 20.26 -7.86 -0.01
CA CYS A 56 20.19 -9.31 -0.03
C CYS A 56 21.56 -9.89 0.33
N THR A 57 21.56 -10.98 1.09
CA THR A 57 22.77 -11.73 1.44
C THR A 57 22.64 -13.16 0.92
N SER A 58 23.56 -13.55 0.04
CA SER A 58 23.69 -14.93 -0.43
C SER A 58 24.80 -15.64 0.34
N THR A 59 24.51 -16.84 0.85
CA THR A 59 25.48 -17.67 1.56
C THR A 59 25.68 -18.98 0.82
N VAL A 60 26.94 -19.31 0.54
CA VAL A 60 27.33 -20.60 -0.04
C VAL A 60 28.47 -21.23 0.76
N PRO A 61 28.55 -22.57 0.87
CA PRO A 61 29.70 -23.23 1.46
C PRO A 61 30.99 -22.91 0.68
N ALA A 62 32.08 -22.66 1.38
CA ALA A 62 33.39 -22.50 0.74
C ALA A 62 33.85 -23.84 0.14
N SER A 63 34.59 -23.77 -0.96
CA SER A 63 35.17 -24.98 -1.56
C SER A 63 36.46 -25.35 -0.82
N ASP A 64 36.50 -26.59 -0.35
CA ASP A 64 37.67 -27.23 0.23
C ASP A 64 38.72 -27.45 -0.87
N ASN A 65 39.84 -26.74 -0.82
CA ASN A 65 40.96 -26.99 -1.72
C ASN A 65 42.11 -27.58 -0.95
N CYS A 66 42.53 -28.76 -1.41
CA CYS A 66 43.77 -29.37 -1.00
C CYS A 66 44.83 -29.21 -2.09
N PRO A 67 46.08 -28.94 -1.72
CA PRO A 67 47.19 -28.97 -2.66
C PRO A 67 47.26 -30.32 -3.39
N SER A 68 47.79 -30.32 -4.61
CA SER A 68 48.05 -31.54 -5.39
C SER A 68 48.69 -32.64 -4.52
N GLY A 69 48.11 -33.84 -4.56
CA GLY A 69 48.54 -34.98 -3.75
C GLY A 69 47.82 -35.14 -2.42
N PHE A 70 46.93 -34.22 -2.02
CA PHE A 70 46.15 -34.31 -0.78
C PHE A 70 44.64 -34.33 -1.07
N SER A 71 43.84 -34.90 -0.17
CA SER A 71 42.38 -34.95 -0.21
C SER A 71 41.79 -34.43 1.11
N PRO A 72 40.63 -33.74 1.09
CA PRO A 72 40.01 -33.23 2.31
C PRO A 72 39.50 -34.39 3.19
N SER A 73 39.80 -34.34 4.48
CA SER A 73 39.37 -35.31 5.50
C SER A 73 39.37 -34.65 6.88
N GLY A 74 38.22 -34.60 7.55
CA GLY A 74 38.12 -34.11 8.94
C GLY A 74 38.55 -32.65 9.16
N GLY A 75 38.41 -31.78 8.16
CA GLY A 75 38.82 -30.36 8.24
C GLY A 75 40.30 -30.09 7.92
N GLN A 76 41.04 -31.11 7.47
CA GLN A 76 42.43 -30.99 7.03
C GLN A 76 42.60 -31.64 5.64
N CYS A 77 43.72 -31.34 4.99
CA CYS A 77 44.15 -32.05 3.79
C CYS A 77 45.07 -33.20 4.19
N VAL A 78 44.65 -34.43 3.92
CA VAL A 78 45.44 -35.65 4.16
C VAL A 78 46.02 -36.14 2.84
N ASP A 79 47.25 -36.67 2.85
CA ASP A 79 47.88 -37.22 1.64
C ASP A 79 46.97 -38.29 0.99
N ALA A 80 46.61 -38.07 -0.28
CA ALA A 80 45.72 -38.94 -1.04
C ALA A 80 46.35 -40.32 -1.29
N GLY A 81 47.69 -40.40 -1.28
CA GLY A 81 48.45 -41.63 -1.38
C GLY A 81 48.58 -42.40 -0.05
N ALA A 82 48.16 -41.82 1.08
CA ALA A 82 48.34 -42.39 2.41
C ALA A 82 47.12 -43.16 2.96
N ARG A 83 45.99 -43.19 2.25
CA ARG A 83 44.75 -43.79 2.81
C ARG A 83 44.80 -45.31 2.88
N CYS A 84 44.82 -45.84 4.10
CA CYS A 84 44.17 -47.12 4.42
C CYS A 84 42.76 -46.89 4.90
N SER A 85 41.80 -47.55 4.27
CA SER A 85 40.39 -47.53 4.67
C SER A 85 40.10 -48.53 5.81
N GLY A 86 40.91 -48.53 6.87
CA GLY A 86 40.60 -49.25 8.11
C GLY A 86 41.72 -50.13 8.68
N ILE A 87 41.54 -50.48 9.96
CA ILE A 87 42.32 -51.50 10.67
C ILE A 87 41.98 -52.84 10.03
N ILE A 88 42.86 -53.33 9.15
CA ILE A 88 42.71 -54.68 8.59
C ILE A 88 43.32 -55.64 9.60
N SER A 89 42.49 -56.22 10.47
CA SER A 89 42.89 -57.35 11.31
C SER A 89 43.21 -58.53 10.39
N THR A 90 44.49 -58.87 10.25
CA THR A 90 44.89 -60.06 9.49
C THR A 90 44.77 -61.29 10.40
N MET A 91 44.29 -62.40 9.84
CA MET A 91 43.99 -63.65 10.56
C MET A 91 45.25 -64.43 11.02
N TYR A 92 46.46 -63.91 10.80
CA TYR A 92 47.72 -64.60 11.05
C TYR A 92 48.75 -63.66 11.71
N THR A 93 49.04 -63.88 13.00
CA THR A 93 50.20 -63.54 13.86
C THR A 93 51.08 -62.30 13.63
N ASN A 94 50.86 -61.46 12.63
CA ASN A 94 51.49 -60.17 12.43
C ASN A 94 50.46 -59.09 12.74
N ILE A 95 50.25 -58.84 14.03
CA ILE A 95 49.46 -57.70 14.50
C ILE A 95 50.31 -56.44 14.26
N GLY A 96 50.03 -55.75 13.17
CA GLY A 96 50.64 -54.48 12.82
C GLY A 96 49.83 -53.79 11.73
N ASP A 97 49.58 -52.50 11.93
CA ASP A 97 48.83 -51.64 11.03
C ASP A 97 49.42 -51.69 9.61
N CYS A 98 48.66 -52.26 8.68
CA CYS A 98 49.05 -52.43 7.29
C CYS A 98 48.84 -51.11 6.53
N CYS A 99 49.71 -50.12 6.71
CA CYS A 99 49.66 -48.86 5.94
C CYS A 99 51.06 -48.30 5.73
N TYR A 100 51.41 -47.95 4.49
CA TYR A 100 52.20 -46.80 4.02
C TYR A 100 52.74 -47.08 2.60
N GLY A 101 52.65 -46.08 1.71
CA GLY A 101 53.21 -46.11 0.35
C GLY A 101 52.28 -46.64 -0.77
N THR A 102 52.71 -46.42 -2.01
CA THR A 102 51.97 -46.79 -3.22
C THR A 102 51.71 -48.30 -3.27
N LYS A 103 50.45 -48.72 -3.45
CA LYS A 103 50.09 -50.12 -3.68
C LYS A 103 50.85 -50.63 -4.91
N LYS A 104 51.64 -51.68 -4.73
CA LYS A 104 52.30 -52.40 -5.82
C LYS A 104 51.66 -53.76 -6.01
N ALA A 105 51.62 -54.22 -7.26
CA ALA A 105 51.16 -55.57 -7.57
C ALA A 105 52.12 -56.60 -6.95
N PRO A 106 51.61 -57.65 -6.30
CA PRO A 106 52.44 -58.76 -5.86
C PRO A 106 53.11 -59.43 -7.05
N ALA A 107 54.33 -59.94 -6.86
CA ALA A 107 54.91 -60.87 -7.80
C ALA A 107 54.21 -62.23 -7.64
N THR A 108 53.99 -62.91 -8.76
CA THR A 108 53.56 -64.31 -8.76
C THR A 108 54.77 -65.18 -8.53
N SER A 109 54.86 -65.81 -7.36
CA SER A 109 55.85 -66.85 -7.06
C SER A 109 55.18 -68.25 -7.13
N PRO A 110 55.97 -69.34 -7.23
CA PRO A 110 55.44 -70.70 -7.19
C PRO A 110 54.65 -71.04 -5.90
N SER A 111 54.86 -70.28 -4.83
CA SER A 111 54.17 -70.44 -3.53
C SER A 111 52.97 -69.50 -3.35
N GLY A 112 52.68 -68.62 -4.32
CA GLY A 112 51.55 -67.70 -4.30
C GLY A 112 51.94 -66.26 -4.64
N SER A 113 51.05 -65.30 -4.37
CA SER A 113 51.36 -63.88 -4.47
C SER A 113 52.32 -63.48 -3.34
N SER A 114 53.47 -62.89 -3.66
CA SER A 114 54.46 -62.42 -2.67
C SER A 114 54.82 -60.95 -2.84
N CYS A 115 55.10 -60.31 -1.70
CA CYS A 115 55.58 -58.94 -1.61
C CYS A 115 57.07 -58.85 -1.22
N TYR A 116 57.68 -59.98 -0.87
CA TYR A 116 59.08 -60.03 -0.47
C TYR A 116 60.00 -59.90 -1.69
N SER A 117 61.03 -59.08 -1.58
CA SER A 117 62.02 -58.90 -2.64
C SER A 117 62.72 -60.20 -3.01
N ALA A 118 62.86 -61.13 -2.07
CA ALA A 118 63.44 -62.46 -2.28
C ALA A 118 62.63 -63.32 -3.27
N ASP A 119 61.32 -63.10 -3.36
CA ASP A 119 60.42 -63.82 -4.26
C ASP A 119 60.19 -63.06 -5.58
N GLY A 120 61.01 -62.04 -5.87
CA GLY A 120 60.83 -61.13 -7.01
C GLY A 120 59.74 -60.07 -6.79
N GLY A 121 59.20 -59.96 -5.57
CA GLY A 121 58.21 -58.98 -5.19
C GLY A 121 58.78 -57.56 -5.06
N PRO A 122 57.93 -56.53 -5.01
CA PRO A 122 58.36 -55.12 -5.00
C PRO A 122 59.03 -54.62 -3.70
N GLY A 123 59.19 -55.49 -2.69
CA GLY A 123 59.69 -55.13 -1.36
C GLY A 123 58.64 -54.40 -0.53
N GLY A 124 58.00 -55.10 0.40
CA GLY A 124 56.96 -54.54 1.26
C GLY A 124 56.26 -55.56 2.16
N PHE A 125 55.31 -55.09 2.96
CA PHE A 125 54.40 -55.93 3.74
C PHE A 125 53.27 -56.42 2.84
N TYR A 126 52.98 -57.71 3.00
CA TYR A 126 51.88 -58.37 2.32
C TYR A 126 50.58 -58.04 3.05
N CYS A 127 49.69 -57.30 2.41
CA CYS A 127 48.38 -56.99 2.96
C CYS A 127 47.30 -57.59 2.04
N ARG A 128 46.41 -58.40 2.61
CA ARG A 128 45.32 -59.07 1.89
C ARG A 128 43.99 -58.73 2.56
N THR A 129 43.05 -58.21 1.78
CA THR A 129 41.64 -58.12 2.15
C THR A 129 40.85 -59.24 1.48
N SER A 130 39.56 -59.37 1.81
CA SER A 130 38.64 -60.31 1.16
C SER A 130 38.46 -60.04 -0.34
N THR A 131 38.75 -58.82 -0.81
CA THR A 131 38.51 -58.40 -2.20
C THR A 131 39.75 -57.92 -2.94
N VAL A 132 40.87 -57.64 -2.26
CA VAL A 132 42.06 -57.03 -2.87
C VAL A 132 43.35 -57.61 -2.26
N ILE A 133 44.32 -57.93 -3.13
CA ILE A 133 45.70 -58.30 -2.74
C ILE A 133 46.63 -57.17 -3.18
N GLY A 134 47.56 -56.73 -2.30
CA GLY A 134 48.52 -55.69 -2.62
C GLY A 134 49.75 -55.68 -1.71
N CYS A 135 50.85 -55.17 -2.25
CA CYS A 135 52.10 -54.96 -1.52
C CYS A 135 52.27 -53.49 -1.15
N TYR A 136 52.62 -53.23 0.11
CA TYR A 136 52.80 -51.87 0.65
C TYR A 136 54.18 -51.74 1.27
N SER A 137 54.86 -50.62 1.07
CA SER A 137 56.21 -50.41 1.60
C SER A 137 56.17 -50.12 3.10
N ASN A 138 56.99 -50.80 3.89
CA ASN A 138 57.13 -50.46 5.32
C ASN A 138 57.85 -49.15 5.48
N THR A 139 57.11 -48.09 5.71
CA THR A 139 57.70 -46.95 6.40
C THR A 139 56.79 -46.63 7.55
N ARG A 140 57.22 -46.94 8.78
CA ARG A 140 56.81 -46.22 10.00
C ARG A 140 56.56 -44.74 9.67
N ALA A 141 55.61 -44.12 10.39
CA ALA A 141 55.26 -42.69 10.37
C ALA A 141 56.23 -41.87 9.52
N PRO A 142 55.79 -41.32 8.37
CA PRO A 142 56.67 -40.82 7.32
C PRO A 142 57.84 -40.08 7.95
N SER A 143 59.04 -40.65 7.87
CA SER A 143 60.24 -40.09 8.53
C SER A 143 60.52 -38.66 8.07
N SER A 144 59.91 -38.27 6.94
CA SER A 144 59.70 -36.90 6.52
C SER A 144 58.40 -36.79 5.73
N CYS A 145 57.49 -35.93 6.16
CA CYS A 145 56.37 -35.50 5.32
C CYS A 145 56.86 -34.60 4.17
N PRO A 146 56.14 -34.56 3.02
CA PRO A 146 56.44 -33.64 1.93
C PRO A 146 56.59 -32.19 2.44
N SER A 147 57.52 -31.43 1.85
CA SER A 147 57.79 -30.06 2.28
C SER A 147 56.51 -29.22 2.35
N GLY A 148 56.25 -28.62 3.52
CA GLY A 148 55.05 -27.82 3.78
C GLY A 148 53.85 -28.59 4.32
N SER A 149 54.01 -29.87 4.68
CA SER A 149 53.06 -30.66 5.47
C SER A 149 53.67 -31.08 6.81
N THR A 150 52.84 -31.43 7.78
CA THR A 150 53.24 -31.83 9.13
C THR A 150 52.72 -33.24 9.41
N ALA A 151 53.48 -34.06 10.13
CA ALA A 151 53.00 -35.36 10.56
C ALA A 151 52.00 -35.16 11.72
N ASP A 152 50.77 -35.65 11.56
CA ASP A 152 49.77 -35.77 12.61
C ASP A 152 49.50 -37.27 12.83
N GLY A 153 50.17 -37.82 13.85
CA GLY A 153 50.22 -39.26 14.09
C GLY A 153 50.82 -40.01 12.91
N ASN A 154 49.95 -40.66 12.14
CA ASN A 154 50.30 -41.45 10.98
C ASN A 154 50.01 -40.75 9.63
N ASP A 155 49.40 -39.56 9.63
CA ASP A 155 49.06 -38.87 8.38
C ASP A 155 50.01 -37.68 8.15
N CYS A 156 50.39 -37.48 6.88
CA CYS A 156 50.91 -36.17 6.49
C CYS A 156 49.71 -35.26 6.23
N VAL A 157 49.57 -34.26 7.09
CA VAL A 157 48.48 -33.30 7.04
C VAL A 157 48.98 -31.95 6.56
N ARG A 158 48.11 -31.24 5.84
CA ARG A 158 48.35 -29.87 5.42
C ARG A 158 47.12 -29.02 5.72
N SER A 159 47.36 -27.73 5.97
CA SER A 159 46.28 -26.78 6.21
C SER A 159 45.32 -26.75 5.03
N LEU A 160 44.04 -26.93 5.32
CA LEU A 160 42.96 -26.80 4.35
C LEU A 160 42.83 -25.33 3.96
N THR A 161 42.82 -25.07 2.65
CA THR A 161 42.57 -23.74 2.10
C THR A 161 41.18 -23.67 1.51
N TYR A 162 40.37 -22.75 2.03
CA TYR A 162 39.03 -22.48 1.52
C TYR A 162 39.08 -21.42 0.42
N SER A 163 38.43 -21.66 -0.72
CA SER A 163 38.21 -20.63 -1.74
C SER A 163 36.72 -20.34 -1.89
N CYS A 164 36.39 -19.08 -2.20
CA CYS A 164 35.05 -18.66 -2.55
C CYS A 164 34.90 -18.45 -4.06
N PRO A 165 33.69 -18.63 -4.61
CA PRO A 165 33.38 -18.19 -5.98
C PRO A 165 33.70 -16.70 -6.17
N SER A 166 33.91 -16.29 -7.42
CA SER A 166 34.12 -14.86 -7.74
C SER A 166 32.92 -14.03 -7.26
N GLY A 167 33.18 -12.89 -6.64
CA GLY A 167 32.17 -12.02 -6.05
C GLY A 167 31.90 -12.26 -4.55
N TYR A 168 32.22 -13.44 -4.02
CA TYR A 168 31.96 -13.78 -2.62
C TYR A 168 33.16 -13.44 -1.71
N THR A 169 32.85 -12.96 -0.50
CA THR A 169 33.82 -12.74 0.59
C THR A 169 33.81 -13.93 1.54
N ARG A 170 35.00 -14.42 1.92
CA ARG A 170 35.14 -15.58 2.81
C ARG A 170 35.06 -15.19 4.28
N SER A 171 34.22 -15.87 5.04
CA SER A 171 34.17 -15.86 6.51
C SER A 171 34.20 -17.30 7.05
N GLY A 172 35.37 -17.74 7.51
CA GLY A 172 35.58 -19.13 7.95
C GLY A 172 35.39 -20.12 6.79
N THR A 173 34.41 -21.01 6.94
CA THR A 173 34.00 -22.01 5.94
C THR A 173 32.83 -21.56 5.06
N THR A 174 32.36 -20.32 5.24
CA THR A 174 31.21 -19.77 4.51
C THR A 174 31.67 -18.64 3.60
N CYS A 175 31.04 -18.55 2.43
CA CYS A 175 31.22 -17.47 1.48
C CYS A 175 29.94 -16.64 1.45
N THR A 176 30.09 -15.32 1.58
CA THR A 176 28.97 -14.36 1.59
C THR A 176 29.12 -13.36 0.45
N ASP A 177 28.04 -13.13 -0.28
CA ASP A 177 27.90 -12.04 -1.24
C ASP A 177 26.69 -11.18 -0.86
N THR A 178 26.77 -9.87 -1.10
CA THR A 178 25.71 -8.92 -0.79
C THR A 178 25.37 -8.09 -2.02
N TYR A 179 24.09 -8.00 -2.34
CA TYR A 179 23.60 -7.25 -3.50
C TYR A 179 22.32 -6.47 -3.16
N ALA A 180 21.98 -5.49 -3.99
CA ALA A 180 20.77 -4.69 -3.79
C ALA A 180 19.51 -5.51 -4.07
N ALA A 181 18.52 -5.42 -3.19
CA ALA A 181 17.24 -6.11 -3.36
C ALA A 181 16.43 -5.55 -4.54
N SER A 182 15.67 -6.42 -5.19
CA SER A 182 14.81 -6.05 -6.32
C SER A 182 13.39 -5.70 -5.85
N THR A 183 12.72 -4.78 -6.54
CA THR A 183 11.33 -4.41 -6.22
C THR A 183 10.34 -5.47 -6.71
N ILE A 184 9.34 -5.82 -5.90
CA ILE A 184 8.30 -6.79 -6.25
C ILE A 184 7.25 -6.14 -7.16
N THR A 185 7.13 -6.58 -8.41
CA THR A 185 6.14 -6.03 -9.37
C THR A 185 5.13 -7.06 -9.86
N THR A 186 5.32 -8.33 -9.48
CA THR A 186 4.50 -9.45 -9.95
C THR A 186 4.19 -10.42 -8.82
N SER A 187 3.10 -11.18 -8.99
CA SER A 187 2.70 -12.24 -8.05
C SER A 187 3.80 -13.29 -7.86
N THR A 188 4.49 -13.67 -8.93
CA THR A 188 5.58 -14.65 -8.86
C THR A 188 6.70 -14.17 -7.95
N GLN A 189 7.10 -12.90 -8.03
CA GLN A 189 8.16 -12.34 -7.17
C GLN A 189 7.74 -12.33 -5.69
N CYS A 190 6.49 -11.99 -5.39
CA CYS A 190 5.95 -12.04 -4.03
C CYS A 190 5.96 -13.47 -3.45
N ASN A 191 5.69 -14.49 -4.28
CA ASN A 191 5.55 -15.87 -3.84
C ASN A 191 6.86 -16.70 -3.90
N THR A 192 7.89 -16.28 -4.64
CA THR A 192 9.08 -17.12 -4.92
C THR A 192 10.23 -16.90 -3.93
N ALA A 193 10.22 -15.79 -3.19
CA ALA A 193 11.40 -15.29 -2.50
C ALA A 193 11.42 -15.61 -1.00
N SER A 194 11.10 -16.83 -0.57
CA SER A 194 11.34 -17.24 0.82
C SER A 194 12.87 -17.32 1.07
N PRO A 195 13.39 -16.76 2.18
CA PRO A 195 12.69 -16.15 3.32
C PRO A 195 12.40 -14.64 3.23
N ALA A 196 12.86 -13.95 2.17
CA ALA A 196 12.70 -12.50 2.00
C ALA A 196 11.23 -12.03 2.01
N THR A 197 10.30 -12.84 1.50
CA THR A 197 8.87 -12.55 1.46
C THR A 197 8.02 -13.45 2.38
N ASP A 198 8.65 -14.08 3.38
CA ASP A 198 7.92 -14.87 4.36
C ASP A 198 6.92 -13.99 5.12
N GLY A 199 5.65 -14.42 5.15
CA GLY A 199 4.55 -13.63 5.72
C GLY A 199 3.95 -12.60 4.76
N CYS A 200 4.38 -12.53 3.50
CA CYS A 200 3.76 -11.67 2.48
C CYS A 200 2.70 -12.42 1.66
N GLN A 201 1.65 -11.73 1.26
CA GLN A 201 0.63 -12.23 0.34
C GLN A 201 0.44 -11.28 -0.85
N TRP A 202 0.36 -11.86 -2.06
CA TRP A 202 0.01 -11.09 -3.25
C TRP A 202 -1.49 -10.78 -3.30
N CYS A 203 -1.82 -9.50 -3.41
CA CYS A 203 -3.17 -8.98 -3.54
C CYS A 203 -3.45 -8.54 -4.98
N SER A 204 -4.03 -9.43 -5.77
CA SER A 204 -4.25 -9.22 -7.21
C SER A 204 -5.15 -8.03 -7.55
N ALA A 205 -6.12 -7.70 -6.69
CA ALA A 205 -7.05 -6.59 -6.92
C ALA A 205 -6.38 -5.20 -6.96
N ILE A 206 -5.22 -5.07 -6.28
CA ILE A 206 -4.44 -3.85 -6.17
C ILE A 206 -3.02 -4.00 -6.74
N SER A 207 -2.68 -5.21 -7.22
CA SER A 207 -1.35 -5.59 -7.72
C SER A 207 -0.20 -5.25 -6.77
N ALA A 208 -0.37 -5.57 -5.48
CA ALA A 208 0.62 -5.30 -4.45
C ALA A 208 0.90 -6.54 -3.59
N CYS A 209 2.07 -6.61 -2.98
CA CYS A 209 2.47 -7.65 -2.03
C CYS A 209 2.43 -7.04 -0.62
N LEU A 210 1.61 -7.60 0.29
CA LEU A 210 1.34 -7.03 1.62
C LEU A 210 1.70 -8.02 2.74
N THR A 211 2.14 -7.51 3.88
CA THR A 211 2.42 -8.28 5.10
C THR A 211 1.14 -8.83 5.71
N ASP A 212 1.11 -10.13 6.04
CA ASP A 212 0.13 -10.82 6.87
C ASP A 212 -1.28 -10.21 6.78
N ALA A 213 -1.78 -10.05 5.55
CA ALA A 213 -3.09 -9.47 5.31
C ALA A 213 -4.10 -10.62 5.33
N PRO A 214 -4.77 -10.93 6.46
CA PRO A 214 -5.80 -11.97 6.48
C PRO A 214 -6.93 -11.69 5.48
N GLN A 215 -7.02 -10.47 4.96
CA GLN A 215 -7.86 -10.09 3.84
C GLN A 215 -7.10 -9.10 2.95
N CYS A 216 -6.70 -9.53 1.75
CA CYS A 216 -6.28 -8.60 0.72
C CYS A 216 -7.40 -7.57 0.45
N PRO A 217 -7.10 -6.27 0.30
CA PRO A 217 -8.09 -5.27 -0.09
C PRO A 217 -8.79 -5.70 -1.38
N ALA A 218 -10.13 -5.67 -1.38
CA ALA A 218 -10.93 -6.05 -2.56
C ALA A 218 -10.75 -5.05 -3.73
N SER A 219 -10.30 -3.83 -3.45
CA SER A 219 -10.02 -2.78 -4.42
C SER A 219 -9.13 -1.69 -3.80
N CYS A 220 -8.66 -0.74 -4.60
CA CYS A 220 -7.93 0.43 -4.08
C CYS A 220 -8.80 1.24 -3.09
N LEU A 221 -10.13 1.29 -3.27
CA LEU A 221 -11.03 2.12 -2.47
C LEU A 221 -11.10 1.70 -1.00
N VAL A 222 -10.84 0.43 -0.71
CA VAL A 222 -10.85 -0.11 0.66
C VAL A 222 -9.43 -0.26 1.22
N MET A 223 -8.40 0.19 0.49
CA MET A 223 -7.03 0.11 0.95
C MET A 223 -6.76 1.19 2.01
N PRO A 224 -6.13 0.83 3.15
CA PRO A 224 -5.77 1.81 4.17
C PRO A 224 -4.90 2.94 3.60
N GLN A 225 -5.12 4.16 4.10
CA GLN A 225 -4.37 5.34 3.66
C GLN A 225 -2.86 5.13 3.78
N THR A 226 -2.38 4.56 4.89
CA THR A 226 -0.96 4.32 5.15
C THR A 226 -0.31 3.48 4.06
N THR A 227 -0.98 2.41 3.63
CA THR A 227 -0.55 1.54 2.53
C THR A 227 -0.57 2.27 1.20
N CYS A 228 -1.64 3.01 0.90
CA CYS A 228 -1.81 3.68 -0.39
C CYS A 228 -0.90 4.90 -0.59
N SER A 229 -0.55 5.59 0.50
CA SER A 229 0.37 6.73 0.45
C SER A 229 1.84 6.32 0.40
N ASN A 230 2.14 5.03 0.61
CA ASN A 230 3.51 4.54 0.59
C ASN A 230 3.97 4.30 -0.85
N SER A 231 4.68 5.28 -1.42
CA SER A 231 5.25 5.20 -2.76
C SER A 231 6.28 4.09 -2.94
N GLU A 232 6.78 3.48 -1.85
CA GLU A 232 7.67 2.32 -1.94
C GLU A 232 6.93 1.01 -2.20
N ILE A 233 5.61 0.98 -2.03
CA ILE A 233 4.78 -0.18 -2.35
C ILE A 233 4.37 -0.05 -3.83
N PRO A 234 5.00 -0.81 -4.74
CA PRO A 234 4.52 -0.90 -6.12
C PRO A 234 3.09 -1.46 -6.10
N SER A 235 2.13 -0.62 -6.51
CA SER A 235 0.73 -0.98 -6.62
C SER A 235 0.13 -0.24 -7.81
N THR A 236 -1.06 -0.66 -8.24
CA THR A 236 -1.84 0.11 -9.24
C THR A 236 -2.69 1.20 -8.62
N CYS A 237 -2.43 1.55 -7.36
CA CYS A 237 -3.23 2.47 -6.56
C CYS A 237 -2.40 3.67 -6.11
N GLN A 238 -3.06 4.84 -6.08
CA GLN A 238 -2.49 6.11 -5.64
C GLN A 238 -3.39 6.75 -4.60
N TRP A 239 -2.75 7.38 -3.63
CA TRP A 239 -3.43 8.21 -2.65
C TRP A 239 -3.74 9.58 -3.23
N CYS A 240 -5.03 9.95 -3.25
CA CYS A 240 -5.50 11.23 -3.72
C CYS A 240 -5.84 12.14 -2.55
N SER A 241 -4.85 12.90 -2.10
CA SER A 241 -4.94 13.76 -0.92
C SER A 241 -6.03 14.83 -1.00
N ALA A 242 -6.35 15.34 -2.19
CA ALA A 242 -7.38 16.38 -2.38
C ALA A 242 -8.78 15.94 -1.90
N ILE A 243 -9.07 14.64 -2.02
CA ILE A 243 -10.33 14.04 -1.58
C ILE A 243 -10.10 12.92 -0.56
N GLY A 244 -8.89 12.72 -0.04
CA GLY A 244 -8.60 11.70 0.97
C GLY A 244 -9.11 10.30 0.64
N VAL A 245 -8.85 9.78 -0.56
CA VAL A 245 -9.21 8.42 -0.99
C VAL A 245 -8.06 7.74 -1.70
N CYS A 246 -8.01 6.41 -1.64
CA CYS A 246 -7.11 5.59 -2.44
C CYS A 246 -7.82 5.06 -3.69
N GLN A 247 -7.26 5.28 -4.88
CA GLN A 247 -7.90 4.93 -6.15
C GLN A 247 -6.90 4.42 -7.17
N LYS A 248 -7.38 3.84 -8.27
CA LYS A 248 -6.50 3.32 -9.32
C LYS A 248 -5.71 4.43 -10.01
N ASP A 249 -4.44 4.19 -10.29
CA ASP A 249 -3.53 5.12 -10.95
C ASP A 249 -4.05 5.55 -12.32
N ALA A 250 -4.59 4.59 -13.06
CA ALA A 250 -5.14 4.78 -14.40
C ALA A 250 -6.31 5.78 -14.47
N ILE A 251 -7.01 6.04 -13.37
CA ILE A 251 -8.16 6.96 -13.34
C ILE A 251 -7.70 8.42 -13.13
N GLY A 252 -6.55 8.64 -12.47
CA GLY A 252 -6.07 9.97 -12.08
C GLY A 252 -6.86 10.58 -10.93
N CYS A 253 -6.20 11.33 -10.04
CA CYS A 253 -6.85 11.91 -8.85
C CYS A 253 -7.86 13.01 -9.20
N PHE A 254 -9.04 12.95 -8.58
CA PHE A 254 -9.99 14.07 -8.60
C PHE A 254 -9.44 15.27 -7.83
N ALA A 255 -9.56 16.46 -8.40
CA ALA A 255 -9.08 17.70 -7.79
C ALA A 255 -9.93 18.20 -6.62
N SER A 256 -11.20 17.77 -6.52
CA SER A 256 -12.12 18.15 -5.45
C SER A 256 -13.24 17.11 -5.28
N CYS A 257 -13.95 17.15 -4.15
CA CYS A 257 -15.14 16.32 -3.93
C CYS A 257 -16.16 16.53 -5.06
N LEU A 258 -16.33 17.79 -5.50
CA LEU A 258 -17.29 18.11 -6.53
C LEU A 258 -16.99 17.41 -7.86
N ASN A 259 -15.71 17.33 -8.25
CA ASN A 259 -15.29 16.59 -9.44
C ASN A 259 -15.51 15.06 -9.30
N ALA A 260 -15.41 14.53 -8.07
CA ALA A 260 -15.65 13.12 -7.79
C ALA A 260 -17.14 12.72 -7.92
N THR A 261 -18.06 13.68 -8.14
CA THR A 261 -19.48 13.39 -8.44
C THR A 261 -19.67 12.46 -9.64
N ALA A 262 -18.70 12.43 -10.56
CA ALA A 262 -18.70 11.51 -11.70
C ALA A 262 -18.71 10.02 -11.29
N ASP A 263 -18.27 9.68 -10.07
CA ASP A 263 -18.28 8.33 -9.52
C ASP A 263 -18.64 8.36 -8.02
N SER A 264 -19.90 8.04 -7.71
CA SER A 264 -20.40 8.07 -6.33
C SER A 264 -19.65 7.10 -5.40
N SER A 265 -19.13 6.00 -5.92
CA SER A 265 -18.40 5.01 -5.11
C SER A 265 -17.07 5.54 -4.59
N ILE A 266 -16.41 6.41 -5.35
CA ILE A 266 -15.18 7.10 -4.95
C ILE A 266 -15.49 8.15 -3.88
N CYS A 267 -16.63 8.82 -4.01
CA CYS A 267 -17.10 9.76 -3.00
C CYS A 267 -17.43 9.06 -1.68
N ASP A 268 -18.17 7.94 -1.71
CA ASP A 268 -18.54 7.20 -0.49
C ASP A 268 -17.33 6.60 0.23
N ALA A 269 -16.29 6.22 -0.52
CA ALA A 269 -15.05 5.70 0.05
C ALA A 269 -14.10 6.80 0.58
N SER A 270 -14.40 8.07 0.30
CA SER A 270 -13.55 9.20 0.66
C SER A 270 -13.59 9.50 2.15
N ALA A 271 -12.43 9.78 2.76
CA ALA A 271 -12.36 10.31 4.11
C ALA A 271 -12.68 11.81 4.20
N SER A 272 -12.69 12.52 3.06
CA SER A 272 -12.90 13.98 2.99
C SER A 272 -14.23 14.40 2.37
N CYS A 273 -14.95 13.46 1.75
CA CYS A 273 -16.15 13.72 0.97
C CYS A 273 -17.28 12.76 1.32
N GLU A 274 -18.52 13.24 1.18
CA GLU A 274 -19.76 12.49 1.37
C GLU A 274 -20.64 12.63 0.13
N TYR A 275 -21.25 11.54 -0.32
CA TYR A 275 -22.19 11.58 -1.43
C TYR A 275 -23.59 11.93 -0.94
N CYS A 276 -24.06 13.12 -1.31
CA CYS A 276 -25.39 13.60 -0.96
C CYS A 276 -26.42 13.02 -1.93
N THR A 277 -26.95 11.84 -1.62
CA THR A 277 -27.87 11.07 -2.49
C THR A 277 -29.10 11.85 -2.95
N ALA A 278 -29.68 12.71 -2.11
CA ALA A 278 -30.88 13.47 -2.44
C ALA A 278 -30.68 14.38 -3.66
N ILE A 279 -29.55 15.09 -3.71
CA ILE A 279 -29.17 15.96 -4.83
C ILE A 279 -28.16 15.30 -5.78
N GLY A 280 -27.73 14.07 -5.51
CA GLY A 280 -26.82 13.30 -6.38
C GLY A 280 -25.48 14.00 -6.66
N VAL A 281 -24.84 14.54 -5.62
CA VAL A 281 -23.55 15.24 -5.74
C VAL A 281 -22.60 14.82 -4.62
N CYS A 282 -21.30 14.83 -4.91
CA CYS A 282 -20.26 14.61 -3.91
C CYS A 282 -19.84 15.94 -3.27
N GLN A 283 -19.99 16.07 -1.95
CA GLN A 283 -19.59 17.25 -1.18
C GLN A 283 -18.49 16.92 -0.17
N ARG A 284 -17.92 17.94 0.47
CA ARG A 284 -16.98 17.72 1.58
C ARG A 284 -17.75 17.14 2.78
N ASN A 285 -17.14 16.22 3.55
CA ASN A 285 -17.73 15.57 4.74
C ASN A 285 -18.26 16.53 5.82
N ASN A 286 -17.78 17.78 5.84
CA ASN A 286 -18.23 18.80 6.77
C ASN A 286 -19.15 19.85 6.11
N GLY A 287 -19.59 19.58 4.88
CA GLY A 287 -20.53 20.39 4.11
C GLY A 287 -21.97 20.00 4.41
N THR A 288 -22.91 20.76 3.82
CA THR A 288 -24.34 20.51 4.00
C THR A 288 -24.84 19.61 2.87
N CYS A 289 -25.18 18.36 3.18
CA CYS A 289 -25.96 17.55 2.26
C CYS A 289 -27.42 18.03 2.24
N TRP A 290 -27.76 18.80 1.23
CA TRP A 290 -29.11 19.31 1.02
C TRP A 290 -30.08 18.16 0.71
N THR A 291 -31.26 18.21 1.32
CA THR A 291 -32.32 17.21 1.13
C THR A 291 -33.11 17.40 -0.17
N ALA A 292 -32.94 18.53 -0.85
CA ALA A 292 -33.59 18.88 -2.12
C ALA A 292 -32.72 19.87 -2.91
N CYS A 293 -33.02 20.03 -4.20
CA CYS A 293 -32.29 20.94 -5.09
C CYS A 293 -32.47 22.41 -4.72
N THR A 294 -33.69 22.84 -4.36
CA THR A 294 -34.02 24.26 -4.15
C THR A 294 -33.13 24.92 -3.08
N PRO A 295 -32.95 24.36 -1.86
CA PRO A 295 -32.07 24.95 -0.83
C PRO A 295 -30.58 24.95 -1.20
N ALA A 296 -30.14 24.04 -2.09
CA ALA A 296 -28.73 24.00 -2.53
C ALA A 296 -28.32 25.27 -3.31
N SER A 297 -29.29 26.05 -3.79
CA SER A 297 -29.06 27.35 -4.41
C SER A 297 -28.45 28.41 -3.48
N ASP A 298 -28.57 28.22 -2.17
CA ASP A 298 -28.03 29.14 -1.15
C ASP A 298 -26.61 28.75 -0.72
N ASP A 299 -26.09 27.63 -1.22
CA ASP A 299 -24.69 27.26 -1.07
C ASP A 299 -23.79 28.28 -1.81
N PRO A 300 -22.67 28.72 -1.23
CA PRO A 300 -21.71 29.59 -1.92
C PRO A 300 -21.22 29.03 -3.26
N LEU A 301 -21.24 27.70 -3.42
CA LEU A 301 -20.91 26.97 -4.65
C LEU A 301 -22.17 26.47 -5.39
N GLY A 302 -23.36 27.00 -5.08
CA GLY A 302 -24.65 26.49 -5.57
C GLY A 302 -24.74 26.36 -7.09
N THR A 303 -24.11 27.28 -7.84
CA THR A 303 -24.03 27.19 -9.31
C THR A 303 -23.28 25.92 -9.74
N ASP A 304 -22.12 25.66 -9.16
CA ASP A 304 -21.27 24.52 -9.52
C ASP A 304 -21.90 23.21 -9.01
N VAL A 305 -22.37 23.19 -7.76
CA VAL A 305 -23.09 22.07 -7.13
C VAL A 305 -24.24 21.59 -8.03
N CYS A 306 -25.08 22.52 -8.48
CA CYS A 306 -26.25 22.19 -9.26
C CYS A 306 -25.94 21.91 -10.73
N THR A 307 -24.81 22.39 -11.25
CA THR A 307 -24.38 22.08 -12.62
C THR A 307 -23.90 20.64 -12.73
N VAL A 308 -23.13 20.16 -11.75
CA VAL A 308 -22.56 18.79 -11.79
C VAL A 308 -23.45 17.74 -11.15
N SER A 309 -24.41 18.15 -10.31
CA SER A 309 -25.35 17.28 -9.63
C SER A 309 -26.08 16.34 -10.60
N ALA A 310 -26.22 15.07 -10.25
CA ALA A 310 -26.97 14.11 -11.07
C ALA A 310 -28.49 14.42 -11.07
N ASN A 311 -29.04 14.86 -9.93
CA ASN A 311 -30.49 15.03 -9.75
C ASN A 311 -30.99 16.46 -9.94
N CYS A 312 -30.10 17.45 -9.93
CA CYS A 312 -30.42 18.86 -10.04
C CYS A 312 -29.85 19.47 -11.31
N LYS A 313 -30.31 20.68 -11.63
CA LYS A 313 -29.72 21.56 -12.64
C LYS A 313 -29.78 23.01 -12.19
N TRP A 314 -28.83 23.80 -12.68
CA TRP A 314 -28.80 25.24 -12.48
C TRP A 314 -29.68 25.97 -13.50
N CYS A 315 -30.48 26.92 -13.01
CA CYS A 315 -31.34 27.80 -13.78
C CYS A 315 -30.76 29.22 -13.78
N PRO A 316 -30.00 29.60 -14.83
CA PRO A 316 -29.18 30.82 -14.82
C PRO A 316 -29.98 32.12 -14.92
N THR A 317 -31.23 32.08 -15.39
CA THR A 317 -32.05 33.29 -15.54
C THR A 317 -32.39 33.89 -14.17
N LEU A 318 -32.87 33.06 -13.24
CA LEU A 318 -33.26 33.50 -11.89
C LEU A 318 -32.22 33.14 -10.81
N ASN A 319 -31.10 32.50 -11.19
CA ASN A 319 -30.01 32.06 -10.31
C ASN A 319 -30.46 31.09 -9.21
N TYR A 320 -30.99 29.94 -9.59
CA TYR A 320 -31.37 28.90 -8.62
C TYR A 320 -31.19 27.50 -9.15
N CYS A 321 -31.27 26.55 -8.24
CA CYS A 321 -31.19 25.13 -8.46
C CYS A 321 -32.58 24.50 -8.42
N THR A 322 -32.85 23.59 -9.35
CA THR A 322 -34.10 22.82 -9.38
C THR A 322 -33.81 21.37 -9.76
N GLU A 323 -34.81 20.50 -9.61
CA GLU A 323 -34.72 19.12 -10.08
C GLU A 323 -34.48 19.08 -11.59
N ARG A 324 -33.64 18.15 -12.03
CA ARG A 324 -33.24 18.05 -13.44
C ARG A 324 -34.43 17.86 -14.39
N THR A 325 -35.48 17.20 -13.90
CA THR A 325 -36.75 16.91 -14.58
C THR A 325 -37.65 18.13 -14.76
N ARG A 326 -37.49 19.20 -13.95
CA ARG A 326 -38.36 20.38 -13.96
C ARG A 326 -37.83 21.47 -14.87
N ASP A 327 -38.69 22.23 -15.53
CA ASP A 327 -38.22 23.33 -16.37
C ASP A 327 -37.75 24.54 -15.55
N CYS A 328 -36.79 25.29 -16.09
CA CYS A 328 -36.32 26.51 -15.45
C CYS A 328 -37.34 27.64 -15.65
N HIS A 329 -37.71 28.31 -14.56
CA HIS A 329 -38.47 29.54 -14.62
C HIS A 329 -37.58 30.66 -15.15
N THR A 330 -38.15 31.45 -16.07
CA THR A 330 -37.51 32.65 -16.62
C THR A 330 -38.10 33.94 -16.06
N GLN A 331 -39.21 33.85 -15.32
CA GLN A 331 -39.95 34.98 -14.76
C GLN A 331 -40.38 34.68 -13.32
N CYS A 332 -40.23 35.66 -12.43
CA CYS A 332 -40.60 35.53 -11.02
C CYS A 332 -42.08 35.16 -10.82
N THR A 333 -42.98 35.69 -11.65
CA THR A 333 -44.42 35.45 -11.57
C THR A 333 -44.81 33.98 -11.79
N THR A 334 -44.00 33.23 -12.53
CA THR A 334 -44.26 31.81 -12.81
C THR A 334 -43.79 30.87 -11.69
N VAL A 335 -42.99 31.37 -10.74
CA VAL A 335 -42.35 30.56 -9.70
C VAL A 335 -43.34 30.11 -8.64
N ALA A 336 -44.12 31.05 -8.09
CA ALA A 336 -45.01 30.78 -6.95
C ALA A 336 -46.07 29.70 -7.23
N PRO A 337 -46.74 29.67 -8.40
CA PRO A 337 -47.72 28.63 -8.72
C PRO A 337 -47.15 27.21 -8.77
N ASP A 338 -45.87 27.06 -9.12
CA ASP A 338 -45.23 25.76 -9.29
C ASP A 338 -44.54 25.30 -7.99
N GLU A 339 -43.66 26.14 -7.41
CA GLU A 339 -43.05 25.88 -6.11
C GLU A 339 -42.71 27.21 -5.39
N PRO A 340 -43.51 27.66 -4.41
CA PRO A 340 -43.30 28.94 -3.75
C PRO A 340 -41.99 29.02 -2.97
N ALA A 341 -41.45 27.88 -2.53
CA ALA A 341 -40.17 27.79 -1.84
C ALA A 341 -39.00 28.32 -2.70
N ILE A 342 -39.06 28.19 -4.02
CA ILE A 342 -38.05 28.72 -4.94
C ILE A 342 -37.91 30.23 -4.75
N CYS A 343 -39.02 30.99 -4.67
CA CYS A 343 -38.95 32.44 -4.51
C CYS A 343 -38.39 32.90 -3.15
N GLN A 344 -38.32 31.99 -2.17
CA GLN A 344 -37.79 32.26 -0.84
C GLN A 344 -36.26 32.04 -0.77
N VAL A 345 -35.67 31.38 -1.77
CA VAL A 345 -34.22 31.18 -1.91
C VAL A 345 -33.48 32.51 -1.94
N GLN A 346 -32.40 32.64 -1.17
CA GLN A 346 -31.64 33.88 -1.01
C GLN A 346 -31.01 34.34 -2.33
N SER A 347 -30.49 33.43 -3.16
CA SER A 347 -29.92 33.78 -4.47
C SER A 347 -30.96 34.35 -5.45
N ILE A 348 -32.21 33.87 -5.40
CA ILE A 348 -33.32 34.43 -6.19
C ILE A 348 -33.75 35.79 -5.68
N GLN A 349 -33.67 36.02 -4.36
CA GLN A 349 -34.12 37.26 -3.74
C GLN A 349 -33.36 38.50 -4.22
N ALA A 350 -32.29 38.37 -5.00
CA ALA A 350 -31.67 39.51 -5.70
C ALA A 350 -32.51 40.03 -6.88
N GLN A 351 -33.29 39.15 -7.53
CA GLN A 351 -34.10 39.46 -8.71
C GLN A 351 -35.59 39.44 -8.44
N CYS A 352 -36.04 38.52 -7.58
CA CYS A 352 -37.44 38.40 -7.19
C CYS A 352 -37.67 38.81 -5.74
N GLN A 353 -38.92 39.02 -5.39
CA GLN A 353 -39.40 39.29 -4.05
C GLN A 353 -40.58 38.37 -3.78
N TRP A 354 -40.46 37.56 -2.72
CA TRP A 354 -41.59 36.83 -2.18
C TRP A 354 -42.53 37.81 -1.44
N CYS A 355 -43.81 37.70 -1.75
CA CYS A 355 -44.88 38.42 -1.09
C CYS A 355 -45.82 37.40 -0.48
N GLY A 356 -45.98 37.45 0.85
CA GLY A 356 -46.73 36.45 1.59
C GLY A 356 -46.70 36.72 3.10
N ALA A 357 -46.77 37.99 3.49
CA ALA A 357 -46.99 38.31 4.90
C ALA A 357 -48.34 37.72 5.36
N PRO A 358 -48.50 37.30 6.62
CA PRO A 358 -49.77 36.78 7.11
C PRO A 358 -50.94 37.70 6.77
N GLY A 359 -51.91 37.19 6.01
CA GLY A 359 -53.09 37.95 5.55
C GLY A 359 -52.91 38.74 4.24
N SER A 360 -51.82 38.55 3.51
CA SER A 360 -51.62 39.09 2.15
C SER A 360 -51.68 38.00 1.08
N VAL A 361 -51.77 38.41 -0.18
CA VAL A 361 -51.72 37.46 -1.31
C VAL A 361 -50.33 36.87 -1.42
N GLU A 362 -50.24 35.55 -1.55
CA GLU A 362 -48.99 34.82 -1.75
C GLU A 362 -48.60 34.77 -3.23
N TYR A 363 -47.49 35.41 -3.59
CA TYR A 363 -46.95 35.41 -4.96
C TYR A 363 -45.47 35.84 -5.00
N CYS A 364 -44.84 35.58 -6.15
CA CYS A 364 -43.46 35.98 -6.42
C CYS A 364 -43.45 37.04 -7.54
N VAL A 365 -42.72 38.14 -7.33
CA VAL A 365 -42.71 39.28 -8.27
C VAL A 365 -41.28 39.78 -8.52
N ALA A 366 -41.01 40.38 -9.68
CA ALA A 366 -39.69 40.90 -9.96
C ALA A 366 -39.42 42.18 -9.14
N ARG A 367 -38.19 42.35 -8.65
CA ARG A 367 -37.77 43.58 -7.96
C ARG A 367 -37.70 44.81 -8.86
N THR A 368 -37.79 44.62 -10.17
CA THR A 368 -37.87 45.70 -11.15
C THR A 368 -39.31 46.11 -11.46
N ASP A 369 -40.32 45.32 -11.05
CA ASP A 369 -41.72 45.66 -11.26
C ASP A 369 -42.12 46.91 -10.46
N GLU A 370 -43.21 47.57 -10.88
CA GLU A 370 -43.70 48.79 -10.23
C GLU A 370 -43.95 48.57 -8.74
N ALA A 371 -43.58 49.54 -7.89
CA ALA A 371 -43.71 49.41 -6.43
C ALA A 371 -45.14 49.07 -5.97
N ARG A 372 -46.17 49.54 -6.70
CA ARG A 372 -47.58 49.22 -6.40
C ARG A 372 -47.95 47.74 -6.60
N LEU A 373 -47.18 47.02 -7.41
CA LEU A 373 -47.35 45.59 -7.68
C LEU A 373 -46.53 44.73 -6.71
N ARG A 374 -45.72 45.34 -5.84
CA ARG A 374 -44.90 44.62 -4.86
C ARG A 374 -45.71 44.43 -3.58
N CYS A 375 -46.01 43.18 -3.28
CA CYS A 375 -46.71 42.72 -2.09
C CYS A 375 -48.07 43.38 -1.86
N ALA A 376 -48.92 43.29 -2.88
CA ALA A 376 -50.31 43.66 -2.82
C ALA A 376 -51.03 42.88 -1.70
N VAL A 377 -51.78 43.61 -0.88
CA VAL A 377 -52.56 43.05 0.24
C VAL A 377 -53.84 42.34 -0.23
N SER A 378 -54.20 42.43 -1.51
CA SER A 378 -55.37 41.77 -2.10
C SER A 378 -55.20 41.58 -3.60
N CYS A 379 -55.93 40.64 -4.20
CA CYS A 379 -55.94 40.43 -5.65
C CYS A 379 -56.32 41.69 -6.42
N GLY A 380 -57.18 42.57 -5.86
CA GLY A 380 -57.54 43.85 -6.47
C GLY A 380 -56.36 44.78 -6.70
N GLY A 381 -55.26 44.64 -5.95
CA GLY A 381 -54.02 45.37 -6.18
C GLY A 381 -53.27 44.96 -7.45
N LEU A 382 -53.60 43.80 -8.03
CA LEU A 382 -52.95 43.22 -9.22
C LEU A 382 -53.72 43.51 -10.53
N ILE A 383 -54.71 44.40 -10.50
CA ILE A 383 -55.71 44.67 -11.56
C ILE A 383 -55.17 45.11 -12.94
N TRP A 384 -53.85 45.32 -13.10
CA TRP A 384 -53.25 45.81 -14.36
C TRP A 384 -52.21 44.87 -14.97
N ARG A 385 -51.89 43.74 -14.33
CA ARG A 385 -50.86 42.80 -14.77
C ARG A 385 -51.39 41.38 -14.68
N GLN A 386 -51.83 40.87 -15.83
CA GLN A 386 -52.35 39.51 -15.95
C GLN A 386 -51.34 38.47 -15.47
N ASP A 387 -50.08 38.61 -15.87
CA ASP A 387 -48.98 37.73 -15.50
C ASP A 387 -48.75 37.65 -13.98
N VAL A 388 -48.86 38.78 -13.26
CA VAL A 388 -48.71 38.81 -11.80
C VAL A 388 -49.94 38.22 -11.10
N CYS A 389 -51.13 38.47 -11.67
CA CYS A 389 -52.38 37.91 -11.14
C CYS A 389 -52.45 36.39 -11.27
N ASP A 390 -52.09 35.85 -12.45
CA ASP A 390 -52.06 34.41 -12.71
C ASP A 390 -50.94 33.72 -11.91
N GLY A 391 -49.90 34.48 -11.53
CA GLY A 391 -48.82 34.03 -10.65
C GLY A 391 -49.16 34.00 -9.16
N ALA A 392 -50.32 34.53 -8.74
CA ALA A 392 -50.72 34.60 -7.34
C ALA A 392 -51.56 33.39 -6.94
N LEU A 393 -51.16 32.72 -5.86
CA LEU A 393 -51.72 31.43 -5.43
C LEU A 393 -53.23 31.47 -5.11
N GLU A 394 -53.73 32.64 -4.73
CA GLU A 394 -55.13 32.85 -4.32
C GLU A 394 -55.89 33.78 -5.27
N CYS A 395 -55.34 34.08 -6.46
CA CYS A 395 -55.98 34.96 -7.41
C CYS A 395 -56.20 34.30 -8.77
N HIS A 396 -57.09 34.90 -9.56
CA HIS A 396 -57.37 34.51 -10.93
C HIS A 396 -57.71 35.74 -11.77
N TRP A 397 -57.17 35.80 -12.99
CA TRP A 397 -57.45 36.85 -13.94
C TRP A 397 -58.81 36.66 -14.63
N CYS A 398 -59.76 37.55 -14.32
CA CYS A 398 -60.97 37.70 -15.10
C CYS A 398 -60.64 38.63 -16.27
N GLY A 399 -60.74 38.13 -17.51
CA GLY A 399 -60.40 38.86 -18.73
C GLY A 399 -61.03 40.26 -18.86
N VAL A 400 -60.65 40.97 -19.92
CA VAL A 400 -61.03 42.37 -20.12
C VAL A 400 -62.55 42.48 -20.34
N HIS A 401 -63.27 43.05 -19.37
CA HIS A 401 -64.72 43.24 -19.47
C HIS A 401 -65.11 44.32 -20.48
N ASN A 402 -64.24 45.32 -20.74
CA ASN A 402 -64.34 46.34 -21.79
C ASN A 402 -62.96 46.98 -22.02
N ALA A 403 -62.62 47.38 -23.26
CA ALA A 403 -61.30 47.94 -23.61
C ALA A 403 -60.85 49.14 -22.74
N ALA A 404 -61.79 49.86 -22.14
CA ALA A 404 -61.52 51.01 -21.26
C ALA A 404 -61.21 50.65 -19.80
N GLN A 405 -61.53 49.44 -19.32
CA GLN A 405 -61.45 49.09 -17.89
C GLN A 405 -60.33 48.10 -17.54
N GLY A 406 -59.62 47.55 -18.53
CA GLY A 406 -58.65 46.47 -18.30
C GLY A 406 -59.32 45.17 -17.82
N GLY A 407 -58.53 44.11 -17.66
CA GLY A 407 -58.99 42.91 -16.95
C GLY A 407 -58.98 43.13 -15.45
N ARG A 408 -59.54 42.19 -14.67
CA ARG A 408 -59.59 42.29 -13.21
C ARG A 408 -59.06 41.04 -12.56
N CYS A 409 -58.18 41.23 -11.57
CA CYS A 409 -57.70 40.15 -10.74
C CYS A 409 -58.64 39.95 -9.54
N LYS A 410 -59.18 38.75 -9.37
CA LYS A 410 -60.12 38.41 -8.28
C LYS A 410 -59.58 37.25 -7.45
N GLY A 411 -59.99 37.19 -6.18
CA GLY A 411 -59.66 36.05 -5.32
C GLY A 411 -60.36 34.78 -5.77
N THR A 412 -59.64 33.66 -5.74
CA THR A 412 -60.21 32.33 -5.93
C THR A 412 -61.01 32.02 -4.67
N LEU A 413 -62.33 31.84 -4.78
CA LEU A 413 -63.16 31.46 -3.64
C LEU A 413 -62.71 30.07 -3.15
N ARG A 414 -61.84 30.01 -2.14
CA ARG A 414 -61.52 28.79 -1.38
C ARG A 414 -62.79 28.35 -0.63
N GLY A 415 -63.72 27.70 -1.33
CA GLY A 415 -64.99 27.30 -0.73
C GLY A 415 -66.13 27.06 -1.72
N GLY A 416 -65.88 26.27 -2.76
CA GLY A 416 -66.93 25.75 -3.62
C GLY A 416 -66.42 24.55 -4.38
N VAL A 417 -66.32 23.41 -3.69
CA VAL A 417 -66.29 22.10 -4.35
C VAL A 417 -67.42 22.08 -5.38
N ARG A 418 -67.10 21.86 -6.65
CA ARG A 418 -68.04 21.26 -7.60
C ARG A 418 -67.75 19.78 -7.67
#